data_AF-A0A353GMD0-F1
#
_entry.id   AF-A0A353GMD0-F1
#
_cell.length_a   1.000
_cell.length_b   1.000
_cell.length_c   1.000
_cell.angle_alpha   90.00
_cell.angle_beta   90.00
_cell.angle_gamma   90.00
#
_symmetry.space_group_name_H-M   'P 1'
#
loop_
_entity.id
_entity.type
_entity.pdbx_description
1 polymer ?
#
loop_
_entity_poly.entity_id
_entity_poly.type
_entity_poly.pdbx_seq_one_letter_code
_entity_poly.pdbx_strand_id
1 'polypeptide(L)'
;MKLSTKGRYGVKAMVDLAINYGGEPVPIKSVAERQNISDLYLEQLFAQLRKAGLIQSVRGALGGYVLSRPPAKILISEIMNVLEGSVEISDCIDDTNCINMDYCATRLLWVKIKDSIDQVLESTTLADIVVDYNKLREKQEGVKMDKEKVYMDYAATTYVKPEVATEMLPFMQEYFGNPSSIYSLSHQTQLGIDKARERVAKSLNASKDEIYFTGGGSEADNWALKGIAFANKQRGNHIITTKIEHHAILHACEFLAKNGFEITYLPVDQYGFVDPEEVKKAITDKTILVSVMFANNEIGTIEPIKEIGAICREKKIFFHTDAVQAVGHVPIDVKEMNIDLLSLAAHKFYGPKGVGALYIRKGVKIENLIHGGGQERNRRAGTENIAG
;
A
#
# COMPACT_ATOMS: atom_id res chain seq x y z
N MET A 1 -16.88 35.17 6.38
CA MET A 1 -16.91 35.02 7.85
C MET A 1 -15.83 34.03 8.26
N LYS A 2 -14.86 34.46 9.06
CA LYS A 2 -13.82 33.56 9.59
C LYS A 2 -14.00 33.55 11.10
N LEU A 3 -14.58 32.47 11.63
CA LEU A 3 -14.58 32.23 13.07
C LEU A 3 -13.14 32.33 13.57
N SER A 4 -12.95 32.92 14.74
CA SER A 4 -11.60 33.07 15.28
C SER A 4 -10.99 31.69 15.57
N THR A 5 -9.67 31.67 15.60
CA THR A 5 -8.90 30.45 15.90
C THR A 5 -9.27 29.89 17.28
N LYS A 6 -9.73 30.73 18.23
CA LYS A 6 -10.08 30.34 19.60
C LYS A 6 -11.34 29.47 19.63
N GLY A 7 -12.45 29.94 19.07
CA GLY A 7 -13.73 29.24 19.05
C GLY A 7 -13.63 27.95 18.27
N ARG A 8 -12.94 27.97 17.12
CA ARG A 8 -12.69 26.75 16.34
C ARG A 8 -11.95 25.69 17.15
N TYR A 9 -10.83 26.04 17.78
CA TYR A 9 -10.04 25.09 18.55
C TYR A 9 -10.71 24.69 19.86
N GLY A 10 -11.46 25.58 20.48
CA GLY A 10 -12.27 25.29 21.65
C GLY A 10 -13.35 24.27 21.38
N VAL A 11 -14.13 24.44 20.31
CA VAL A 11 -15.15 23.47 19.90
C VAL A 11 -14.51 22.12 19.56
N LYS A 12 -13.41 22.09 18.80
CA LYS A 12 -12.68 20.84 18.50
C LYS A 12 -12.26 20.10 19.78
N ALA A 13 -11.71 20.81 20.75
CA ALA A 13 -11.28 20.21 22.02
C ALA A 13 -12.46 19.75 22.88
N MET A 14 -13.57 20.49 22.90
CA MET A 14 -14.79 20.10 23.61
C MET A 14 -15.46 18.87 22.97
N VAL A 15 -15.44 18.74 21.64
CA VAL A 15 -15.90 17.54 20.94
C VAL A 15 -15.03 16.33 21.29
N ASP A 16 -13.72 16.50 21.41
CA ASP A 16 -12.81 15.44 21.83
C ASP A 16 -13.15 14.93 23.25
N LEU A 17 -13.44 15.83 24.20
CA LEU A 17 -13.94 15.46 25.51
C LEU A 17 -15.33 14.81 25.46
N ALA A 18 -16.20 15.25 24.56
CA ALA A 18 -17.54 14.69 24.39
C ALA A 18 -17.52 13.25 23.85
N ILE A 19 -16.61 12.94 22.93
CA ILE A 19 -16.39 11.58 22.41
C ILE A 19 -15.97 10.62 23.54
N ASN A 20 -15.22 11.12 24.52
CA ASN A 20 -14.72 10.34 25.66
C ASN A 20 -15.59 10.51 26.92
N TYR A 21 -16.80 11.06 26.79
CA TYR A 21 -17.67 11.31 27.93
C TYR A 21 -18.13 10.02 28.61
N GLY A 22 -18.12 10.01 29.94
CA GLY A 22 -18.46 8.84 30.76
C GLY A 22 -17.31 7.83 30.94
N GLY A 23 -16.16 8.08 30.30
CA GLY A 23 -14.92 7.34 30.52
C GLY A 23 -13.97 8.01 31.52
N GLU A 24 -12.70 7.59 31.48
CA GLU A 24 -11.62 8.17 32.29
C GLU A 24 -11.34 9.65 31.94
N PRO A 25 -10.82 10.45 32.89
CA PRO A 25 -10.39 11.82 32.62
C PRO A 25 -9.38 11.89 31.47
N VAL A 26 -9.59 12.84 30.54
CA VAL A 26 -8.77 12.92 29.33
C VAL A 26 -7.56 13.83 29.58
N PRO A 27 -6.30 13.34 29.42
CA PRO A 27 -5.13 14.18 29.57
C PRO A 27 -5.10 15.28 28.51
N ILE A 28 -4.76 16.52 28.92
CA ILE A 28 -4.73 17.67 28.01
C ILE A 28 -3.76 17.47 26.83
N LYS A 29 -2.63 16.81 27.06
CA LYS A 29 -1.66 16.45 26.02
C LYS A 29 -2.27 15.56 24.94
N SER A 30 -3.08 14.59 25.35
CA SER A 30 -3.76 13.70 24.40
C SER A 30 -4.78 14.45 23.54
N VAL A 31 -5.46 15.45 24.12
CA VAL A 31 -6.37 16.33 23.35
C VAL A 31 -5.56 17.21 22.38
N ALA A 32 -4.46 17.81 22.85
CA ALA A 32 -3.58 18.65 22.04
C ALA A 32 -3.02 17.89 20.82
N GLU A 33 -2.50 16.68 21.03
CA GLU A 33 -1.99 15.79 19.99
C GLU A 33 -3.08 15.42 18.97
N ARG A 34 -4.23 14.91 19.43
CA ARG A 34 -5.32 14.49 18.52
C ARG A 34 -5.88 15.63 17.70
N GLN A 35 -5.98 16.82 18.28
CA GLN A 35 -6.58 17.97 17.62
C GLN A 35 -5.59 18.86 16.87
N ASN A 36 -4.29 18.55 16.97
CA ASN A 36 -3.17 19.33 16.45
C ASN A 36 -3.23 20.80 16.94
N ILE A 37 -3.27 20.96 18.25
CA ILE A 37 -3.29 22.25 18.97
C ILE A 37 -2.10 22.26 19.92
N SER A 38 -1.40 23.39 20.09
CA SER A 38 -0.29 23.45 21.06
C SER A 38 -0.80 23.36 22.50
N ASP A 39 -0.06 22.66 23.36
CA ASP A 39 -0.38 22.47 24.78
C ASP A 39 -0.69 23.79 25.49
N LEU A 40 0.19 24.78 25.35
CA LEU A 40 0.06 26.11 25.97
C LEU A 40 -1.21 26.83 25.53
N TYR A 41 -1.58 26.72 24.25
CA TYR A 41 -2.78 27.37 23.74
C TYR A 41 -4.04 26.65 24.24
N LEU A 42 -4.01 25.32 24.28
CA LEU A 42 -5.12 24.53 24.79
C LEU A 42 -5.35 24.76 26.29
N GLU A 43 -4.28 24.92 27.07
CA GLU A 43 -4.35 25.29 28.50
C GLU A 43 -5.10 26.61 28.72
N GLN A 44 -4.85 27.61 27.87
CA GLN A 44 -5.55 28.91 27.94
C GLN A 44 -7.05 28.78 27.64
N LEU A 45 -7.42 27.95 26.66
CA LEU A 45 -8.83 27.68 26.36
C LEU A 45 -9.51 26.92 27.50
N PHE A 46 -8.85 25.87 28.02
CA PHE A 46 -9.38 25.03 29.08
C PHE A 46 -9.51 25.79 30.40
N ALA A 47 -8.64 26.75 30.68
CA ALA A 47 -8.78 27.63 31.84
C ALA A 47 -10.10 28.43 31.80
N GLN A 48 -10.47 28.96 30.63
CA GLN A 48 -11.71 29.72 30.45
C GLN A 48 -12.94 28.80 30.52
N LEU A 49 -12.91 27.67 29.82
CA LEU A 49 -13.99 26.68 29.82
C LEU A 49 -14.24 26.08 31.21
N ARG A 50 -13.18 25.87 32.00
CA ARG A 50 -13.26 25.41 33.39
C ARG A 50 -13.88 26.48 34.29
N LYS A 51 -13.45 27.75 34.14
CA LYS A 51 -14.02 28.87 34.90
C LYS A 51 -15.51 29.05 34.62
N ALA A 52 -15.93 28.80 33.38
CA ALA A 52 -17.34 28.80 32.98
C ALA A 52 -18.12 27.52 33.38
N GLY A 53 -17.47 26.56 34.03
CA GLY A 53 -18.12 25.33 34.49
C GLY A 53 -18.47 24.34 33.38
N LEU A 54 -17.93 24.48 32.17
CA LEU A 54 -18.18 23.55 31.06
C LEU A 54 -17.33 22.27 31.18
N ILE A 55 -16.15 22.37 31.80
CA ILE A 55 -15.25 21.24 32.07
C ILE A 55 -14.75 21.26 33.52
N GLN A 56 -14.34 20.10 34.01
CA GLN A 56 -13.71 19.92 35.32
C GLN A 56 -12.33 19.32 35.17
N SER A 57 -11.40 19.71 36.04
CA SER A 57 -10.04 19.14 36.10
C SER A 57 -9.95 18.09 37.19
N VAL A 58 -9.48 16.90 36.85
CA VAL A 58 -9.21 15.80 37.78
C VAL A 58 -7.70 15.72 38.03
N ARG A 59 -7.27 15.68 39.30
CA ARG A 59 -5.86 15.62 39.69
C ARG A 59 -5.37 14.17 39.81
N GLY A 60 -4.08 13.93 39.60
CA GLY A 60 -3.42 12.63 39.79
C GLY A 60 -2.62 12.18 38.56
N ALA A 61 -1.98 11.02 38.65
CA ALA A 61 -1.21 10.42 37.55
C ALA A 61 -2.08 10.05 36.34
N LEU A 62 -3.36 9.74 36.58
CA LEU A 62 -4.41 9.55 35.56
C LEU A 62 -5.34 10.77 35.49
N GLY A 63 -4.85 11.94 35.93
CA GLY A 63 -5.60 13.19 35.91
C GLY A 63 -5.78 13.74 34.51
N GLY A 64 -6.75 14.64 34.35
CA GLY A 64 -7.14 15.16 33.05
C GLY A 64 -8.36 16.07 33.15
N TYR A 65 -9.13 16.12 32.07
CA TYR A 65 -10.33 16.93 31.98
C TYR A 65 -11.54 16.06 31.62
N VAL A 66 -12.69 16.40 32.19
CA VAL A 66 -13.99 15.80 31.90
C VAL A 66 -15.02 16.90 31.64
N LEU A 67 -16.06 16.60 30.88
CA LEU A 67 -17.20 17.52 30.77
C LEU A 67 -17.96 17.56 32.10
N SER A 68 -18.37 18.76 32.52
CA SER A 68 -19.11 18.93 33.79
C SER A 68 -20.52 18.34 33.77
N ARG A 69 -21.07 18.10 32.59
CA ARG A 69 -22.42 17.58 32.37
C ARG A 69 -22.51 16.85 31.02
N PRO A 70 -23.58 16.07 30.78
CA PRO A 70 -23.73 15.31 29.53
C PRO A 70 -23.59 16.19 28.27
N PRO A 71 -22.96 15.70 27.18
CA PRO A 71 -22.81 16.43 25.93
C PRO A 71 -24.12 16.98 25.36
N ALA A 72 -25.22 16.23 25.53
CA ALA A 72 -26.56 16.63 25.10
C ALA A 72 -27.14 17.84 25.87
N LYS A 73 -26.46 18.30 26.93
CA LYS A 73 -26.84 19.46 27.73
C LYS A 73 -25.87 20.63 27.59
N ILE A 74 -24.92 20.56 26.65
CA ILE A 74 -23.95 21.64 26.38
C ILE A 74 -24.20 22.14 24.96
N LEU A 75 -24.65 23.38 24.83
CA LEU A 75 -24.87 24.03 23.54
C LEU A 75 -23.55 24.55 22.98
N ILE A 76 -23.46 24.60 21.65
CA ILE A 76 -22.31 25.21 20.97
C ILE A 76 -22.24 26.71 21.27
N SER A 77 -23.39 27.40 21.37
CA SER A 77 -23.45 28.81 21.78
C SER A 77 -22.76 29.07 23.12
N GLU A 78 -22.87 28.17 24.10
CA GLU A 78 -22.22 28.33 25.41
C GLU A 78 -20.70 28.29 25.31
N ILE A 79 -20.15 27.40 24.47
CA ILE A 79 -18.70 27.30 24.23
C ILE A 79 -18.20 28.55 23.50
N MET A 80 -18.95 28.98 22.48
CA MET A 80 -18.60 30.14 21.66
C MET A 80 -18.62 31.43 22.48
N ASN A 81 -19.66 31.64 23.30
CA ASN A 81 -19.79 32.80 24.17
C ASN A 81 -18.65 32.89 25.20
N VAL A 82 -18.18 31.76 25.72
CA VAL A 82 -17.07 31.72 26.67
C VAL A 82 -15.73 32.09 26.02
N LEU A 83 -15.51 31.70 24.77
CA LEU A 83 -14.21 31.83 24.10
C LEU A 83 -14.07 33.07 23.21
N GLU A 84 -15.17 33.49 22.61
CA GLU A 84 -15.23 34.58 21.62
C GLU A 84 -16.04 35.77 22.14
N GLY A 85 -16.96 35.57 23.08
CA GLY A 85 -18.01 36.56 23.40
C GLY A 85 -19.13 36.54 22.36
N SER A 86 -19.82 37.67 22.19
CA SER A 86 -20.85 37.81 21.14
C SER A 86 -20.23 37.67 19.76
N VAL A 87 -20.85 36.87 18.89
CA VAL A 87 -20.37 36.67 17.52
C VAL A 87 -20.62 37.92 16.69
N GLU A 88 -19.59 38.75 16.51
CA GLU A 88 -19.64 39.94 15.67
C GLU A 88 -19.50 39.55 14.19
N ILE A 89 -20.55 39.80 13.41
CA ILE A 89 -20.61 39.42 11.98
C ILE A 89 -20.32 40.62 11.07
N SER A 90 -20.67 41.81 11.53
CA SER A 90 -20.44 43.06 10.83
C SER A 90 -20.52 44.22 11.81
N ASP A 91 -19.61 45.18 11.66
CA ASP A 91 -19.65 46.46 12.36
C ASP A 91 -21.01 47.16 12.19
N CYS A 92 -21.74 46.89 11.10
CA CYS A 92 -23.04 47.50 10.81
C CYS A 92 -24.17 47.12 11.79
N ILE A 93 -24.00 46.09 12.62
CA ILE A 93 -25.00 45.69 13.62
C ILE A 93 -24.75 46.41 14.95
N ASP A 94 -23.50 46.41 15.41
CA ASP A 94 -23.13 46.83 16.76
C ASP A 94 -22.55 48.27 16.81
N ASP A 95 -22.24 48.90 15.66
CA ASP A 95 -21.82 50.31 15.59
C ASP A 95 -23.01 51.28 15.78
N THR A 96 -23.00 51.96 16.93
CA THR A 96 -24.00 52.98 17.29
C THR A 96 -23.77 54.33 16.60
N ASN A 97 -22.67 54.51 15.88
CA ASN A 97 -22.31 55.77 15.21
C ASN A 97 -22.64 55.80 13.71
N CYS A 98 -23.33 54.78 13.19
CA CYS A 98 -23.71 54.73 11.79
C CYS A 98 -24.76 55.81 11.44
N ILE A 99 -24.42 56.73 10.53
CA ILE A 99 -25.28 57.83 10.07
C ILE A 99 -26.58 57.33 9.40
N ASN A 100 -26.57 56.09 8.88
CA ASN A 100 -27.68 55.51 8.11
C ASN A 100 -28.42 54.40 8.88
N MET A 101 -28.33 54.36 10.20
CA MET A 101 -28.81 53.25 11.04
C MET A 101 -30.26 52.82 10.75
N ASP A 102 -31.16 53.79 10.54
CA ASP A 102 -32.60 53.55 10.36
C ASP A 102 -33.01 53.25 8.90
N TYR A 103 -32.13 53.44 7.92
CA TYR A 103 -32.46 53.33 6.49
C TYR A 103 -31.51 52.41 5.70
N CYS A 104 -30.51 51.82 6.36
CA CYS A 104 -29.52 50.96 5.72
C CYS A 104 -30.13 49.59 5.38
N ALA A 105 -30.53 49.39 4.11
CA ALA A 105 -31.11 48.14 3.64
C ALA A 105 -30.18 46.91 3.87
N THR A 106 -28.86 47.11 3.90
CA THR A 106 -27.89 46.03 4.18
C THR A 106 -27.82 45.67 5.66
N ARG A 107 -28.21 46.55 6.60
CA ARG A 107 -28.32 46.22 8.03
C ARG A 107 -29.36 45.13 8.28
N LEU A 108 -30.48 45.16 7.56
CA LEU A 108 -31.51 44.12 7.64
C LEU A 108 -30.97 42.74 7.22
N LEU A 109 -30.12 42.70 6.19
CA LEU A 109 -29.44 41.48 5.77
C LEU A 109 -28.50 40.97 6.86
N TRP A 110 -27.72 41.86 7.47
CA TRP A 110 -26.77 41.49 8.53
C TRP A 110 -27.47 40.96 9.79
N VAL A 111 -28.57 41.60 10.21
CA VAL A 111 -29.41 41.10 11.33
C VAL A 111 -29.93 39.70 11.01
N LYS A 112 -30.48 39.49 9.81
CA LYS A 112 -31.00 38.16 9.41
C LYS A 112 -29.91 37.07 9.42
N ILE A 113 -28.69 37.41 8.99
CA ILE A 113 -27.55 36.48 9.04
C ILE A 113 -27.16 36.17 10.49
N LYS A 114 -27.13 37.18 11.37
CA LYS A 114 -26.86 37.01 12.80
C LYS A 114 -27.89 36.11 13.47
N ASP A 115 -29.17 36.40 13.28
CA ASP A 115 -30.26 35.59 13.84
C ASP A 115 -30.17 34.13 13.38
N SER A 116 -29.80 33.90 12.11
CA SER A 116 -29.62 32.55 11.56
C SER A 116 -28.44 31.82 12.20
N ILE A 117 -27.33 32.53 12.47
CA ILE A 117 -26.15 31.95 13.13
C ILE A 117 -26.46 31.63 14.58
N ASP A 118 -27.06 32.57 15.31
CA ASP A 118 -27.43 32.41 16.70
C ASP A 118 -28.41 31.23 16.85
N GLN A 119 -29.42 31.15 15.98
CA GLN A 119 -30.35 30.02 15.95
C GLN A 119 -29.63 28.66 15.78
N VAL A 120 -28.62 28.57 14.92
CA VAL A 120 -27.84 27.33 14.74
C VAL A 120 -27.02 27.02 16.00
N LEU A 121 -26.32 28.01 16.56
CA LEU A 121 -25.48 27.81 17.73
C LEU A 121 -26.29 27.45 18.98
N GLU A 122 -27.49 27.99 19.13
CA GLU A 122 -28.41 27.75 20.26
C GLU A 122 -29.22 26.46 20.13
N SER A 123 -29.38 25.92 18.92
CA SER A 123 -30.08 24.65 18.71
C SER A 123 -29.16 23.43 18.60
N THR A 124 -27.85 23.65 18.49
CA THR A 124 -26.86 22.56 18.33
C THR A 124 -26.17 22.25 19.65
N THR A 125 -26.21 20.98 20.08
CA THR A 125 -25.46 20.49 21.25
C THR A 125 -24.12 19.86 20.85
N LEU A 126 -23.23 19.65 21.83
CA LEU A 126 -22.02 18.84 21.61
C LEU A 126 -22.35 17.41 21.17
N ALA A 127 -23.46 16.82 21.64
CA ALA A 127 -23.86 15.48 21.23
C ALA A 127 -24.18 15.42 19.73
N ASP A 128 -24.84 16.44 19.18
CA ASP A 128 -25.18 16.51 17.75
C ASP A 128 -23.90 16.52 16.90
N ILE A 129 -22.90 17.30 17.32
CA ILE A 129 -21.59 17.33 16.65
C ILE A 129 -20.86 15.98 16.72
N VAL A 130 -20.96 15.26 17.85
CA VAL A 130 -20.38 13.91 17.98
C VAL A 130 -21.05 12.91 17.04
N VAL A 131 -22.38 12.98 16.89
CA VAL A 131 -23.12 12.13 15.94
C VAL A 131 -22.63 12.37 14.52
N ASP A 132 -22.47 13.63 14.11
CA ASP A 132 -21.98 13.97 12.77
C ASP A 132 -20.51 13.59 12.57
N TYR A 133 -19.68 13.76 13.61
CA TYR A 133 -18.30 13.28 13.60
C TYR A 133 -18.22 11.77 13.40
N ASN A 134 -19.06 10.98 14.08
CA ASN A 134 -19.08 9.52 13.93
C ASN A 134 -19.55 9.10 12.53
N LYS A 135 -20.57 9.75 11.95
CA LYS A 135 -20.99 9.49 10.56
C LYS A 135 -19.87 9.79 9.55
N LEU A 136 -19.10 10.85 9.76
CA LEU A 136 -17.95 11.18 8.92
C LEU A 136 -16.84 10.13 9.08
N ARG A 137 -16.60 9.67 10.32
CA ARG A 137 -15.62 8.63 10.61
C ARG A 137 -16.01 7.29 9.97
N GLU A 138 -17.27 6.88 10.07
CA GLU A 138 -17.79 5.65 9.44
C GLU A 138 -17.67 5.69 7.91
N LYS A 139 -17.90 6.84 7.27
CA LYS A 139 -17.70 7.02 5.82
C LYS A 139 -16.23 6.98 5.40
N GLN A 140 -15.31 7.39 6.26
CA GLN A 140 -13.87 7.36 6.00
C GLN A 140 -13.24 5.99 6.35
N GLU A 141 -13.81 5.25 7.31
CA GLU A 141 -13.30 3.95 7.79
C GLU A 141 -13.83 2.74 7.00
N GLY A 142 -14.20 2.91 5.73
CA GLY A 142 -14.49 1.81 4.82
C GLY A 142 -13.33 0.82 4.79
N VAL A 143 -13.50 -0.32 5.47
CA VAL A 143 -12.53 -1.40 5.73
C VAL A 143 -11.56 -1.12 6.89
N LYS A 144 -12.06 -1.19 8.13
CA LYS A 144 -11.20 -1.45 9.30
C LYS A 144 -10.91 -2.94 9.39
N MET A 145 -9.65 -3.31 9.21
CA MET A 145 -9.15 -4.61 9.66
C MET A 145 -9.38 -4.69 11.17
N ASP A 146 -10.01 -5.78 11.61
CA ASP A 146 -10.28 -6.06 13.01
C ASP A 146 -8.97 -5.96 13.81
N LYS A 147 -8.85 -5.00 14.74
CA LYS A 147 -7.60 -4.70 15.45
C LYS A 147 -7.10 -5.87 16.32
N GLU A 148 -7.95 -6.88 16.53
CA GLU A 148 -7.63 -8.10 17.25
C GLU A 148 -7.10 -9.24 16.36
N LYS A 149 -7.18 -9.12 15.03
CA LYS A 149 -6.70 -10.17 14.11
C LYS A 149 -5.23 -10.00 13.78
N VAL A 150 -4.41 -10.90 14.30
CA VAL A 150 -2.99 -11.02 13.91
C VAL A 150 -2.90 -11.96 12.71
N TYR A 151 -2.38 -11.45 11.59
CA TYR A 151 -2.12 -12.25 10.38
C TYR A 151 -0.63 -12.62 10.33
N MET A 152 -0.30 -13.89 10.58
CA MET A 152 1.07 -14.41 10.62
C MET A 152 1.37 -15.34 9.42
N ASP A 153 0.78 -15.05 8.26
CA ASP A 153 0.90 -15.89 7.05
C ASP A 153 1.27 -15.06 5.80
N TYR A 154 2.23 -14.14 5.95
CA TYR A 154 2.72 -13.32 4.83
C TYR A 154 3.50 -14.12 3.79
N ALA A 155 4.04 -15.28 4.17
CA ALA A 155 4.61 -16.22 3.22
C ALA A 155 3.57 -16.70 2.20
N ALA A 156 2.27 -16.78 2.54
CA ALA A 156 1.20 -17.07 1.59
C ALA A 156 0.80 -15.83 0.75
N THR A 157 0.47 -14.71 1.40
CA THR A 157 0.18 -13.44 0.71
C THR A 157 0.22 -12.26 1.68
N THR A 158 0.55 -11.09 1.17
CA THR A 158 0.50 -9.82 1.91
C THR A 158 -0.73 -9.00 1.54
N TYR A 159 -1.06 -8.04 2.39
CA TYR A 159 -1.95 -6.94 2.02
C TYR A 159 -1.25 -6.01 1.01
N VAL A 160 -2.01 -5.23 0.25
CA VAL A 160 -1.46 -4.19 -0.63
C VAL A 160 -1.13 -2.97 0.22
N LYS A 161 0.10 -2.49 0.16
CA LYS A 161 0.51 -1.26 0.88
C LYS A 161 -0.34 -0.06 0.46
N PRO A 162 -0.76 0.83 1.38
CA PRO A 162 -1.59 1.98 1.02
C PRO A 162 -0.99 2.86 -0.07
N GLU A 163 0.32 3.07 -0.06
CA GLU A 163 1.04 3.82 -1.09
C GLU A 163 1.00 3.13 -2.46
N VAL A 164 1.02 1.79 -2.49
CA VAL A 164 0.86 1.00 -3.72
C VAL A 164 -0.56 1.17 -4.25
N ALA A 165 -1.58 0.94 -3.41
CA ALA A 165 -2.98 1.11 -3.79
C ALA A 165 -3.27 2.53 -4.31
N THR A 166 -2.65 3.54 -3.69
CA THR A 166 -2.78 4.95 -4.11
C THR A 166 -2.17 5.17 -5.50
N GLU A 167 -1.00 4.60 -5.81
CA GLU A 167 -0.38 4.71 -7.14
C GLU A 167 -1.16 3.93 -8.21
N MET A 168 -1.83 2.83 -7.84
CA MET A 168 -2.66 2.03 -8.75
C MET A 168 -3.98 2.72 -9.15
N LEU A 169 -4.61 3.45 -8.22
CA LEU A 169 -5.98 3.97 -8.38
C LEU A 169 -6.20 4.83 -9.64
N PRO A 170 -5.32 5.78 -10.01
CA PRO A 170 -5.48 6.56 -11.23
C PRO A 170 -5.55 5.70 -12.49
N PHE A 171 -4.82 4.59 -12.55
CA PHE A 171 -4.82 3.68 -13.72
C PHE A 171 -6.09 2.83 -13.83
N MET A 172 -6.90 2.77 -12.77
CA MET A 172 -8.22 2.14 -12.81
C MET A 172 -9.33 3.10 -13.22
N GLN A 173 -9.18 4.41 -12.97
CA GLN A 173 -10.25 5.40 -13.12
C GLN A 173 -9.98 6.42 -14.22
N GLU A 174 -8.80 7.05 -14.19
CA GLU A 174 -8.46 8.19 -15.04
C GLU A 174 -7.61 7.79 -16.24
N TYR A 175 -6.57 6.97 -16.01
CA TYR A 175 -5.61 6.53 -17.02
C TYR A 175 -5.92 5.09 -17.45
N PHE A 176 -7.09 4.88 -18.05
CA PHE A 176 -7.58 3.54 -18.43
C PHE A 176 -7.26 3.15 -19.88
N GLY A 177 -6.56 4.01 -20.64
CA GLY A 177 -6.26 3.78 -22.05
C GLY A 177 -5.40 2.54 -22.29
N ASN A 178 -5.69 1.76 -23.33
CA ASN A 178 -4.89 0.60 -23.69
C ASN A 178 -3.46 1.03 -24.12
N PRO A 179 -2.39 0.59 -23.42
CA PRO A 179 -1.02 1.02 -23.69
C PRO A 179 -0.52 0.65 -25.10
N SER A 180 -1.13 -0.35 -25.75
CA SER A 180 -0.79 -0.76 -27.12
C SER A 180 -1.33 0.21 -28.19
N SER A 181 -2.14 1.22 -27.81
CA SER A 181 -2.77 2.16 -28.74
C SER A 181 -1.96 3.45 -28.94
N ILE A 182 -2.18 4.13 -30.06
CA ILE A 182 -1.44 5.36 -30.44
C ILE A 182 -2.13 6.66 -30.03
N TYR A 183 -3.37 6.62 -29.55
CA TYR A 183 -4.13 7.81 -29.19
C TYR A 183 -3.67 8.39 -27.84
N SER A 184 -3.86 9.70 -27.65
CA SER A 184 -3.37 10.47 -26.49
C SER A 184 -3.76 9.88 -25.12
N LEU A 185 -4.91 9.20 -25.03
CA LEU A 185 -5.37 8.52 -23.81
C LEU A 185 -4.42 7.42 -23.32
N SER A 186 -3.60 6.86 -24.21
CA SER A 186 -2.65 5.75 -23.92
C SER A 186 -1.30 6.25 -23.42
N HIS A 187 -1.03 7.56 -23.51
CA HIS A 187 0.29 8.10 -23.17
C HIS A 187 0.63 7.89 -21.69
N GLN A 188 -0.33 8.15 -20.78
CA GLN A 188 -0.11 7.95 -19.35
C GLN A 188 0.08 6.48 -18.99
N THR A 189 -0.62 5.55 -19.66
CA THR A 189 -0.49 4.11 -19.40
C THR A 189 0.83 3.54 -19.93
N GLN A 190 1.31 4.02 -21.08
CA GLN A 190 2.65 3.72 -21.60
C GLN A 190 3.75 4.21 -20.65
N LEU A 191 3.64 5.45 -20.15
CA LEU A 191 4.59 5.96 -19.16
C LEU A 191 4.53 5.17 -17.84
N GLY A 192 3.33 4.78 -17.41
CA GLY A 192 3.12 3.96 -16.23
C GLY A 192 3.85 2.62 -16.30
N ILE A 193 3.66 1.87 -17.39
CA ILE A 193 4.30 0.56 -17.57
C ILE A 193 5.82 0.67 -17.71
N ASP A 194 6.33 1.69 -18.42
CA ASP A 194 7.77 1.92 -18.56
C ASP A 194 8.44 2.26 -17.23
N LYS A 195 7.80 3.13 -16.43
CA LYS A 195 8.26 3.49 -15.08
C LYS A 195 8.25 2.28 -14.15
N ALA A 196 7.21 1.45 -14.19
CA ALA A 196 7.13 0.22 -13.42
C ALA A 196 8.28 -0.73 -13.80
N ARG A 197 8.50 -0.92 -15.11
CA ARG A 197 9.55 -1.78 -15.64
C ARG A 197 10.95 -1.33 -15.23
N GLU A 198 11.22 -0.03 -15.27
CA GLU A 198 12.49 0.56 -14.83
C GLU A 198 12.72 0.32 -13.33
N ARG A 199 11.68 0.49 -12.50
CA ARG A 199 11.76 0.24 -11.04
C ARG A 199 12.08 -1.22 -10.74
N VAL A 200 11.39 -2.16 -11.39
CA VAL A 200 11.67 -3.60 -11.23
C VAL A 200 13.09 -3.92 -11.70
N ALA A 201 13.49 -3.44 -12.87
CA ALA A 201 14.83 -3.67 -13.40
C ALA A 201 15.93 -3.18 -12.45
N LYS A 202 15.77 -1.95 -11.93
CA LYS A 202 16.70 -1.36 -10.97
C LYS A 202 16.79 -2.18 -9.68
N SER A 203 15.68 -2.71 -9.18
CA SER A 203 15.65 -3.52 -7.96
C SER A 203 16.42 -4.84 -8.06
N LEU A 204 16.65 -5.32 -9.28
CA LEU A 204 17.36 -6.58 -9.58
C LEU A 204 18.76 -6.36 -10.16
N ASN A 205 19.21 -5.11 -10.33
CA ASN A 205 20.37 -4.73 -11.14
C ASN A 205 20.30 -5.22 -12.62
N ALA A 206 19.11 -5.26 -13.20
CA ALA A 206 18.84 -5.64 -14.58
C ALA A 206 18.67 -4.43 -15.51
N SER A 207 18.63 -4.66 -16.82
CA SER A 207 18.12 -3.68 -17.78
C SER A 207 16.59 -3.75 -17.86
N LYS A 208 15.93 -2.63 -18.14
CA LYS A 208 14.47 -2.60 -18.40
C LYS A 208 14.07 -3.50 -19.58
N ASP A 209 14.99 -3.74 -20.50
CA ASP A 209 14.77 -4.59 -21.67
C ASP A 209 14.72 -6.09 -21.32
N GLU A 210 15.05 -6.44 -20.08
CA GLU A 210 15.12 -7.80 -19.57
C GLU A 210 13.93 -8.14 -18.65
N ILE A 211 13.06 -7.18 -18.33
CA ILE A 211 11.91 -7.39 -17.45
C ILE A 211 10.64 -7.55 -18.27
N TYR A 212 9.87 -8.58 -17.99
CA TYR A 212 8.58 -8.88 -18.62
C TYR A 212 7.49 -9.08 -17.56
N PHE A 213 6.33 -8.47 -17.71
CA PHE A 213 5.22 -8.62 -16.76
C PHE A 213 4.36 -9.85 -17.08
N THR A 214 3.91 -10.52 -16.03
CA THR A 214 3.10 -11.76 -16.08
C THR A 214 1.90 -11.65 -15.15
N GLY A 215 0.96 -12.58 -15.21
CA GLY A 215 -0.19 -12.65 -14.30
C GLY A 215 0.14 -13.13 -12.88
N GLY A 216 1.40 -13.44 -12.57
CA GLY A 216 1.84 -13.92 -11.26
C GLY A 216 3.08 -14.80 -11.33
N GLY A 217 3.60 -15.20 -10.16
CA GLY A 217 4.80 -16.06 -10.04
C GLY A 217 4.66 -17.38 -10.80
N SER A 218 3.52 -18.07 -10.64
CA SER A 218 3.28 -19.34 -11.34
C SER A 218 3.32 -19.21 -12.88
N GLU A 219 2.85 -18.09 -13.45
CA GLU A 219 2.95 -17.83 -14.89
C GLU A 219 4.42 -17.61 -15.29
N ALA A 220 5.17 -16.83 -14.51
CA ALA A 220 6.59 -16.59 -14.73
C ALA A 220 7.40 -17.90 -14.68
N ASP A 221 7.21 -18.74 -13.67
CA ASP A 221 7.88 -20.04 -13.53
C ASP A 221 7.57 -20.96 -14.71
N ASN A 222 6.28 -21.07 -15.05
CA ASN A 222 5.86 -21.91 -16.17
C ASN A 222 6.46 -21.42 -17.48
N TRP A 223 6.54 -20.11 -17.67
CA TRP A 223 7.13 -19.53 -18.86
C TRP A 223 8.64 -19.76 -18.89
N ALA A 224 9.35 -19.55 -17.77
CA ALA A 224 10.78 -19.82 -17.66
C ALA A 224 11.11 -21.28 -18.02
N LEU A 225 10.47 -22.24 -17.34
CA LEU A 225 10.77 -23.66 -17.54
C LEU A 225 10.35 -24.15 -18.93
N LYS A 226 9.08 -23.98 -19.29
CA LYS A 226 8.56 -24.51 -20.56
C LYS A 226 9.17 -23.77 -21.73
N GLY A 227 9.32 -22.46 -21.63
CA GLY A 227 9.88 -21.62 -22.67
C GLY A 227 11.34 -21.98 -22.97
N ILE A 228 12.18 -22.19 -21.94
CA ILE A 228 13.57 -22.60 -22.14
C ILE A 228 13.64 -24.02 -22.68
N ALA A 229 12.87 -24.94 -22.09
CA ALA A 229 12.85 -26.33 -22.49
C ALA A 229 12.52 -26.49 -23.98
N PHE A 230 11.42 -25.91 -24.44
CA PHE A 230 11.01 -26.04 -25.83
C PHE A 230 11.90 -25.26 -26.81
N ALA A 231 12.39 -24.07 -26.46
CA ALA A 231 13.28 -23.28 -27.32
C ALA A 231 14.64 -23.94 -27.56
N ASN A 232 15.09 -24.77 -26.60
CA ASN A 232 16.44 -25.33 -26.56
C ASN A 232 16.45 -26.87 -26.62
N LYS A 233 15.33 -27.50 -26.98
CA LYS A 233 15.20 -28.97 -27.08
C LYS A 233 16.25 -29.61 -28.01
N GLN A 234 16.71 -28.88 -29.03
CA GLN A 234 17.77 -29.34 -29.94
C GLN A 234 19.18 -29.35 -29.31
N ARG A 235 19.39 -28.56 -28.23
CA ARG A 235 20.66 -28.52 -27.49
C ARG A 235 20.75 -29.67 -26.48
N GLY A 236 19.61 -30.09 -25.95
CA GLY A 236 19.52 -31.13 -24.93
C GLY A 236 18.11 -31.18 -24.36
N ASN A 237 17.87 -32.15 -23.49
CA ASN A 237 16.56 -32.43 -22.92
C ASN A 237 16.61 -32.68 -21.41
N HIS A 238 17.69 -32.32 -20.72
CA HIS A 238 17.84 -32.54 -19.29
C HIS A 238 17.69 -31.23 -18.49
N ILE A 239 16.90 -31.26 -17.43
CA ILE A 239 16.65 -30.14 -16.51
C ILE A 239 16.95 -30.61 -15.09
N ILE A 240 17.67 -29.79 -14.34
CA ILE A 240 17.98 -30.03 -12.93
C ILE A 240 17.16 -29.07 -12.08
N THR A 241 16.52 -29.59 -11.05
CA THR A 241 15.81 -28.80 -10.04
C THR A 241 15.91 -29.48 -8.67
N THR A 242 15.20 -28.99 -7.66
CA THR A 242 15.29 -29.49 -6.29
C THR A 242 13.96 -30.13 -5.87
N LYS A 243 13.99 -30.91 -4.77
CA LYS A 243 12.76 -31.48 -4.19
C LYS A 243 11.93 -30.48 -3.38
N ILE A 244 12.48 -29.31 -3.09
CA ILE A 244 11.87 -28.31 -2.20
C ILE A 244 11.19 -27.16 -2.94
N GLU A 245 11.16 -27.21 -4.27
CA GLU A 245 10.58 -26.15 -5.08
C GLU A 245 9.07 -25.99 -4.84
N HIS A 246 8.56 -24.79 -5.11
CA HIS A 246 7.13 -24.55 -5.14
C HIS A 246 6.45 -25.40 -6.24
N HIS A 247 5.17 -25.74 -6.02
CA HIS A 247 4.37 -26.56 -6.95
C HIS A 247 4.33 -26.02 -8.39
N ALA A 248 4.49 -24.70 -8.60
CA ALA A 248 4.57 -24.13 -9.94
C ALA A 248 5.75 -24.67 -10.75
N ILE A 249 6.88 -24.96 -10.09
CA ILE A 249 8.07 -25.58 -10.67
C ILE A 249 7.89 -27.09 -10.78
N LEU A 250 7.53 -27.76 -9.67
CA LEU A 250 7.42 -29.22 -9.64
C LEU A 250 6.43 -29.75 -10.68
N HIS A 251 5.23 -29.18 -10.75
CA HIS A 251 4.22 -29.61 -11.74
C HIS A 251 4.60 -29.22 -13.18
N ALA A 252 5.36 -28.13 -13.38
CA ALA A 252 5.89 -27.79 -14.70
C ALA A 252 6.95 -28.80 -15.14
N CYS A 253 7.82 -29.25 -14.22
CA CYS A 253 8.78 -30.32 -14.46
C CYS A 253 8.10 -31.65 -14.75
N GLU A 254 7.05 -32.04 -14.02
CA GLU A 254 6.25 -33.23 -14.32
C GLU A 254 5.62 -33.17 -15.72
N PHE A 255 5.09 -32.00 -16.11
CA PHE A 255 4.59 -31.78 -17.46
C PHE A 255 5.72 -31.94 -18.50
N LEU A 256 6.90 -31.36 -18.25
CA LEU A 256 8.05 -31.48 -19.16
C LEU A 256 8.55 -32.93 -19.26
N ALA A 257 8.54 -33.69 -18.16
CA ALA A 257 8.87 -35.11 -18.17
C ALA A 257 7.97 -35.89 -19.13
N LYS A 258 6.65 -35.65 -19.07
CA LYS A 258 5.67 -36.23 -20.02
C LYS A 258 5.92 -35.81 -21.49
N ASN A 259 6.66 -34.73 -21.72
CA ASN A 259 7.01 -34.19 -23.04
C ASN A 259 8.45 -34.57 -23.50
N GLY A 260 9.06 -35.56 -22.84
CA GLY A 260 10.34 -36.15 -23.24
C GLY A 260 11.58 -35.44 -22.69
N PHE A 261 11.42 -34.60 -21.67
CA PHE A 261 12.54 -34.05 -20.91
C PHE A 261 12.90 -34.97 -19.74
N GLU A 262 14.19 -35.10 -19.46
CA GLU A 262 14.69 -35.77 -18.27
C GLU A 262 14.79 -34.75 -17.15
N ILE A 263 14.27 -35.07 -15.96
CA ILE A 263 14.30 -34.17 -14.80
C ILE A 263 15.08 -34.83 -13.67
N THR A 264 16.12 -34.15 -13.19
CA THR A 264 16.82 -34.52 -11.96
C THR A 264 16.32 -33.65 -10.81
N TYR A 265 15.86 -34.28 -9.73
CA TYR A 265 15.44 -33.61 -8.49
C TYR A 265 16.48 -33.82 -7.39
N LEU A 266 17.27 -32.78 -7.12
CA LEU A 266 18.31 -32.80 -6.11
C LEU A 266 17.72 -32.84 -4.69
N PRO A 267 18.32 -33.63 -3.79
CA PRO A 267 17.98 -33.57 -2.37
C PRO A 267 18.53 -32.27 -1.75
N VAL A 268 18.09 -32.00 -0.53
CA VAL A 268 18.63 -30.94 0.33
C VAL A 268 19.13 -31.54 1.63
N ASP A 269 19.95 -30.80 2.37
CA ASP A 269 20.37 -31.19 3.70
C ASP A 269 19.27 -30.99 4.76
N GLN A 270 19.58 -31.26 6.03
CA GLN A 270 18.64 -31.12 7.15
C GLN A 270 18.19 -29.67 7.42
N TYR A 271 18.88 -28.68 6.88
CA TYR A 271 18.55 -27.26 7.00
C TYR A 271 17.89 -26.71 5.72
N GLY A 272 17.68 -27.57 4.72
CA GLY A 272 17.03 -27.23 3.47
C GLY A 272 17.98 -26.73 2.39
N PHE A 273 19.30 -26.71 2.59
CA PHE A 273 20.24 -26.23 1.58
C PHE A 273 20.49 -27.27 0.48
N VAL A 274 20.53 -26.80 -0.75
CA VAL A 274 21.07 -27.51 -1.91
C VAL A 274 22.59 -27.39 -1.90
N ASP A 275 23.31 -28.51 -2.00
CA ASP A 275 24.76 -28.50 -2.20
C ASP A 275 25.11 -28.09 -3.65
N PRO A 276 25.82 -26.97 -3.88
CA PRO A 276 26.26 -26.59 -5.23
C PRO A 276 27.09 -27.68 -5.93
N GLU A 277 27.84 -28.50 -5.20
CA GLU A 277 28.60 -29.59 -5.81
C GLU A 277 27.68 -30.72 -6.33
N GLU A 278 26.51 -30.93 -5.73
CA GLU A 278 25.51 -31.86 -6.27
C GLU A 278 24.91 -31.33 -7.58
N VAL A 279 24.70 -30.02 -7.70
CA VAL A 279 24.31 -29.39 -8.98
C VAL A 279 25.38 -29.67 -10.04
N LYS A 280 26.65 -29.46 -9.70
CA LYS A 280 27.77 -29.67 -10.63
C LYS A 280 27.89 -31.12 -11.09
N LYS A 281 27.70 -32.09 -10.18
CA LYS A 281 27.72 -33.53 -10.50
C LYS A 281 26.53 -33.97 -11.35
N ALA A 282 25.36 -33.36 -11.16
CA ALA A 282 24.16 -33.68 -11.92
C ALA A 282 24.19 -33.13 -13.36
N ILE A 283 25.03 -32.14 -13.66
CA ILE A 283 25.17 -31.60 -15.03
C ILE A 283 25.74 -32.66 -15.97
N THR A 284 24.96 -32.97 -17.00
CA THR A 284 25.33 -33.78 -18.17
C THR A 284 25.43 -32.91 -19.43
N ASP A 285 25.96 -33.48 -20.52
CA ASP A 285 26.03 -32.82 -21.85
C ASP A 285 24.65 -32.49 -22.44
N LYS A 286 23.58 -33.09 -21.92
CA LYS A 286 22.19 -32.84 -22.34
C LYS A 286 21.49 -31.77 -21.49
N THR A 287 22.17 -31.25 -20.48
CA THR A 287 21.57 -30.29 -19.54
C THR A 287 21.34 -28.96 -20.25
N ILE A 288 20.14 -28.41 -20.11
CA ILE A 288 19.78 -27.12 -20.70
C ILE A 288 19.44 -26.07 -19.65
N LEU A 289 18.91 -26.50 -18.51
CA LEU A 289 18.42 -25.61 -17.46
C LEU A 289 18.71 -26.20 -16.08
N VAL A 290 19.17 -25.34 -15.18
CA VAL A 290 19.12 -25.54 -13.72
C VAL A 290 18.08 -24.56 -13.18
N SER A 291 17.13 -25.04 -12.38
CA SER A 291 16.10 -24.24 -11.72
C SER A 291 16.14 -24.50 -10.22
N VAL A 292 16.54 -23.51 -9.43
CA VAL A 292 16.61 -23.60 -7.97
C VAL A 292 15.93 -22.38 -7.37
N MET A 293 14.93 -22.57 -6.52
CA MET A 293 14.27 -21.47 -5.81
C MET A 293 15.29 -20.66 -4.99
N PHE A 294 15.11 -19.34 -4.91
CA PHE A 294 16.01 -18.45 -4.19
C PHE A 294 15.88 -18.63 -2.67
N ALA A 295 14.64 -18.68 -2.20
CA ALA A 295 14.33 -18.89 -0.80
C ALA A 295 13.10 -19.78 -0.66
N ASN A 296 13.16 -20.75 0.24
CA ASN A 296 12.06 -21.69 0.45
C ASN A 296 10.88 -21.01 1.17
N ASN A 297 9.66 -21.21 0.68
CA ASN A 297 8.45 -20.59 1.21
C ASN A 297 7.93 -21.18 2.52
N GLU A 298 8.40 -22.36 2.91
CA GLU A 298 7.93 -23.06 4.12
C GLU A 298 8.86 -22.81 5.30
N ILE A 299 10.18 -22.95 5.08
CA ILE A 299 11.20 -22.86 6.14
C ILE A 299 12.08 -21.61 6.06
N GLY A 300 12.02 -20.85 4.95
CA GLY A 300 12.76 -19.59 4.79
C GLY A 300 14.25 -19.73 4.47
N THR A 301 14.75 -20.95 4.24
CA THR A 301 16.15 -21.18 3.82
C THR A 301 16.45 -20.44 2.53
N ILE A 302 17.57 -19.71 2.50
CA ILE A 302 18.05 -18.97 1.33
C ILE A 302 19.13 -19.82 0.65
N GLU A 303 18.90 -20.20 -0.60
CA GLU A 303 19.80 -21.08 -1.34
C GLU A 303 21.10 -20.39 -1.77
N PRO A 304 22.19 -21.15 -2.01
CA PRO A 304 23.48 -20.62 -2.48
C PRO A 304 23.44 -20.26 -3.99
N ILE A 305 22.60 -19.28 -4.33
CA ILE A 305 22.27 -18.90 -5.72
C ILE A 305 23.51 -18.40 -6.47
N LYS A 306 24.43 -17.69 -5.81
CA LYS A 306 25.64 -17.15 -6.45
C LYS A 306 26.59 -18.26 -6.87
N GLU A 307 26.77 -19.25 -6.02
CA GLU A 307 27.61 -20.43 -6.24
C GLU A 307 27.03 -21.30 -7.36
N ILE A 308 25.73 -21.58 -7.30
CA ILE A 308 25.00 -22.34 -8.34
C ILE A 308 25.07 -21.60 -9.69
N GLY A 309 24.86 -20.29 -9.69
CA GLY A 309 24.95 -19.45 -10.88
C GLY A 309 26.35 -19.45 -11.50
N ALA A 310 27.42 -19.43 -10.68
CA ALA A 310 28.79 -19.53 -11.16
C ALA A 310 29.05 -20.86 -11.88
N ILE A 311 28.58 -21.98 -11.31
CA ILE A 311 28.67 -23.31 -11.93
C ILE A 311 27.91 -23.34 -13.26
N CYS A 312 26.69 -22.82 -13.30
CA CYS A 312 25.88 -22.77 -14.52
C CYS A 312 26.56 -21.93 -15.62
N ARG A 313 27.13 -20.78 -15.24
CA ARG A 313 27.88 -19.90 -16.16
C ARG A 313 29.10 -20.60 -16.74
N GLU A 314 29.90 -21.25 -15.90
CA GLU A 314 31.09 -22.02 -16.33
C GLU A 314 30.71 -23.13 -17.32
N LYS A 315 29.63 -23.86 -17.03
CA LYS A 315 29.13 -24.98 -17.84
C LYS A 315 28.24 -24.56 -19.01
N LYS A 316 27.98 -23.25 -19.19
CA LYS A 316 27.09 -22.70 -20.24
C LYS A 316 25.66 -23.26 -20.18
N ILE A 317 25.17 -23.53 -18.98
CA ILE A 317 23.80 -23.97 -18.70
C ILE A 317 22.95 -22.76 -18.33
N PHE A 318 21.68 -22.72 -18.74
CA PHE A 318 20.80 -21.64 -18.31
C PHE A 318 20.47 -21.80 -16.83
N PHE A 319 20.43 -20.70 -16.10
CA PHE A 319 20.06 -20.68 -14.69
C PHE A 319 18.78 -19.88 -14.44
N HIS A 320 17.74 -20.57 -13.95
CA HIS A 320 16.51 -19.98 -13.46
C HIS A 320 16.48 -20.02 -11.92
N THR A 321 15.95 -18.97 -11.31
CA THR A 321 15.61 -18.99 -9.89
C THR A 321 14.21 -18.45 -9.63
N ASP A 322 13.40 -19.21 -8.89
CA ASP A 322 12.15 -18.73 -8.32
C ASP A 322 12.47 -17.83 -7.12
N ALA A 323 12.38 -16.51 -7.31
CA ALA A 323 12.68 -15.52 -6.29
C ALA A 323 11.41 -14.92 -5.65
N VAL A 324 10.26 -15.60 -5.76
CA VAL A 324 8.97 -15.12 -5.26
C VAL A 324 9.00 -14.80 -3.76
N GLN A 325 9.75 -15.55 -2.95
CA GLN A 325 9.93 -15.29 -1.51
C GLN A 325 11.12 -14.39 -1.18
N ALA A 326 12.03 -14.16 -2.13
CA ALA A 326 13.27 -13.44 -1.90
C ALA A 326 13.16 -11.95 -2.24
N VAL A 327 12.47 -11.62 -3.35
CA VAL A 327 12.29 -10.24 -3.79
C VAL A 327 11.58 -9.43 -2.71
N GLY A 328 12.20 -8.30 -2.32
CA GLY A 328 11.71 -7.42 -1.26
C GLY A 328 12.16 -7.79 0.15
N HIS A 329 12.77 -8.97 0.33
CA HIS A 329 13.28 -9.45 1.62
C HIS A 329 14.81 -9.50 1.69
N VAL A 330 15.47 -9.85 0.58
CA VAL A 330 16.95 -9.94 0.51
C VAL A 330 17.49 -9.19 -0.72
N PRO A 331 18.77 -8.74 -0.70
CA PRO A 331 19.40 -8.15 -1.87
C PRO A 331 19.54 -9.17 -3.00
N ILE A 332 19.18 -8.78 -4.22
CA ILE A 332 19.31 -9.62 -5.42
C ILE A 332 20.03 -8.81 -6.49
N ASP A 333 21.11 -9.38 -7.02
CA ASP A 333 21.84 -8.86 -8.17
C ASP A 333 21.96 -9.96 -9.22
N VAL A 334 21.16 -9.86 -10.28
CA VAL A 334 21.09 -10.90 -11.33
C VAL A 334 22.40 -11.05 -12.09
N LYS A 335 23.24 -10.01 -12.14
CA LYS A 335 24.53 -10.04 -12.83
C LYS A 335 25.57 -10.73 -11.96
N GLU A 336 25.69 -10.31 -10.70
CA GLU A 336 26.64 -10.89 -9.75
C GLU A 336 26.35 -12.38 -9.51
N MET A 337 25.07 -12.74 -9.44
CA MET A 337 24.61 -14.11 -9.20
C MET A 337 24.51 -14.96 -10.48
N ASN A 338 24.91 -14.43 -11.64
CA ASN A 338 24.88 -15.14 -12.93
C ASN A 338 23.51 -15.71 -13.33
N ILE A 339 22.42 -15.05 -12.94
CA ILE A 339 21.07 -15.51 -13.21
C ILE A 339 20.70 -15.24 -14.68
N ASP A 340 20.09 -16.22 -15.35
CA ASP A 340 19.57 -16.07 -16.71
C ASP A 340 18.08 -15.76 -16.74
N LEU A 341 17.32 -16.32 -15.78
CA LEU A 341 15.89 -16.08 -15.61
C LEU A 341 15.54 -15.96 -14.12
N LEU A 342 14.63 -15.06 -13.76
CA LEU A 342 14.14 -14.92 -12.38
C LEU A 342 12.65 -14.62 -12.34
N SER A 343 11.90 -15.44 -11.60
CA SER A 343 10.45 -15.25 -11.36
C SER A 343 10.19 -14.46 -10.08
N LEU A 344 9.16 -13.59 -10.11
CA LEU A 344 8.68 -12.88 -8.93
C LEU A 344 7.17 -12.65 -8.98
N ALA A 345 6.55 -12.47 -7.81
CA ALA A 345 5.11 -12.22 -7.65
C ALA A 345 4.84 -11.07 -6.67
N ALA A 346 4.10 -10.06 -7.12
CA ALA A 346 3.91 -8.80 -6.39
C ALA A 346 3.28 -8.99 -4.99
N HIS A 347 2.33 -9.93 -4.87
CA HIS A 347 1.58 -10.17 -3.63
C HIS A 347 2.34 -10.83 -2.49
N LYS A 348 3.65 -11.07 -2.64
CA LYS A 348 4.54 -11.53 -1.56
C LYS A 348 5.30 -10.38 -0.89
N PHE A 349 5.36 -9.20 -1.52
CA PHE A 349 6.07 -8.03 -1.03
C PHE A 349 5.19 -6.76 -1.08
N TYR A 350 3.94 -6.91 -0.67
CA TYR A 350 2.95 -5.83 -0.50
C TYR A 350 2.39 -5.21 -1.78
N GLY A 351 2.56 -5.88 -2.93
CA GLY A 351 1.90 -5.55 -4.19
C GLY A 351 0.56 -6.27 -4.39
N PRO A 352 -0.15 -5.98 -5.49
CA PRO A 352 -1.43 -6.61 -5.80
C PRO A 352 -1.28 -8.10 -6.20
N LYS A 353 -2.37 -8.85 -6.06
CA LYS A 353 -2.50 -10.20 -6.62
C LYS A 353 -2.73 -10.11 -8.13
N GLY A 354 -2.41 -11.18 -8.86
CA GLY A 354 -2.60 -11.24 -10.31
C GLY A 354 -1.52 -10.52 -11.11
N VAL A 355 -0.37 -10.23 -10.49
CA VAL A 355 0.78 -9.56 -11.11
C VAL A 355 2.06 -10.24 -10.69
N GLY A 356 2.89 -10.55 -11.67
CA GLY A 356 4.25 -11.03 -11.49
C GLY A 356 5.18 -10.43 -12.54
N ALA A 357 6.45 -10.80 -12.46
CA ALA A 357 7.39 -10.51 -13.53
C ALA A 357 8.33 -11.69 -13.74
N LEU A 358 8.86 -11.76 -14.95
CA LEU A 358 9.94 -12.64 -15.33
C LEU A 358 11.10 -11.77 -15.84
N TYR A 359 12.22 -11.84 -15.15
CA TYR A 359 13.50 -11.39 -15.69
C TYR A 359 14.00 -12.43 -16.70
N ILE A 360 14.44 -11.96 -17.87
CA ILE A 360 15.07 -12.77 -18.91
C ILE A 360 16.31 -12.03 -19.37
N ARG A 361 17.49 -12.58 -19.07
CA ARG A 361 18.76 -11.99 -19.49
C ARG A 361 18.82 -11.83 -21.01
N LYS A 362 19.34 -10.71 -21.48
CA LYS A 362 19.47 -10.42 -22.91
C LYS A 362 20.26 -11.53 -23.62
N GLY A 363 19.69 -12.02 -24.72
CA GLY A 363 20.28 -13.09 -25.54
C GLY A 363 19.82 -14.50 -25.17
N VAL A 364 19.05 -14.68 -24.09
CA VAL A 364 18.42 -15.97 -23.77
C VAL A 364 17.31 -16.27 -24.79
N LYS A 365 17.36 -17.45 -25.41
CA LYS A 365 16.34 -17.92 -26.35
C LYS A 365 15.27 -18.70 -25.60
N ILE A 366 14.04 -18.21 -25.65
CA ILE A 366 12.87 -18.74 -24.94
C ILE A 366 11.64 -18.71 -25.87
N GLU A 367 10.80 -19.75 -25.80
CA GLU A 367 9.48 -19.79 -26.46
C GLU A 367 8.45 -19.02 -25.64
N ASN A 368 7.43 -18.46 -26.29
CA ASN A 368 6.35 -17.76 -25.61
C ASN A 368 5.38 -18.77 -24.96
N LEU A 369 4.95 -18.49 -23.73
CA LEU A 369 3.90 -19.27 -23.09
C LEU A 369 2.51 -18.88 -23.61
N ILE A 370 2.25 -17.57 -23.71
CA ILE A 370 0.97 -17.00 -24.15
C ILE A 370 1.16 -16.34 -25.52
N HIS A 371 0.45 -16.86 -26.52
CA HIS A 371 0.48 -16.38 -27.90
C HIS A 371 -0.67 -15.39 -28.16
N GLY A 372 -0.48 -14.43 -29.06
CA GLY A 372 -1.49 -13.43 -29.40
C GLY A 372 -0.88 -12.14 -29.94
N GLY A 373 -1.35 -11.00 -29.44
CA GLY A 373 -0.85 -9.67 -29.83
C GLY A 373 0.60 -9.39 -29.43
N GLY A 374 1.07 -8.18 -29.76
CA GLY A 374 2.47 -7.77 -29.63
C GLY A 374 2.90 -7.26 -28.25
N GLN A 375 2.10 -7.51 -27.20
CA GLN A 375 2.39 -7.08 -25.84
C GLN A 375 3.70 -7.66 -25.30
N GLU A 376 4.28 -6.97 -24.31
CA GLU A 376 5.54 -7.36 -23.68
C GLU A 376 6.65 -7.65 -24.71
N ARG A 377 6.73 -6.81 -25.77
CA ARG A 377 7.69 -6.94 -26.89
C ARG A 377 7.50 -8.24 -27.69
N ASN A 378 6.26 -8.61 -27.98
CA ASN A 378 5.87 -9.85 -28.66
C ASN A 378 6.25 -11.13 -27.89
N ARG A 379 6.47 -11.05 -26.58
CA ARG A 379 6.90 -12.18 -25.75
C ARG A 379 5.79 -12.77 -24.88
N ARG A 380 4.81 -11.94 -24.49
CA ARG A 380 3.68 -12.37 -23.66
C ARG A 380 2.45 -11.58 -24.06
N ALA A 381 1.53 -12.23 -24.75
CA ALA A 381 0.33 -11.57 -25.26
C ALA A 381 -0.73 -11.31 -24.16
N GLY A 382 -1.64 -10.39 -24.47
CA GLY A 382 -2.76 -9.99 -23.61
C GLY A 382 -2.55 -8.58 -23.08
N THR A 383 -3.59 -7.75 -23.17
CA THR A 383 -3.55 -6.35 -22.71
C THR A 383 -2.98 -6.27 -21.30
N GLU A 384 -1.98 -5.41 -21.13
CA GLU A 384 -1.22 -5.31 -19.90
C GLU A 384 -2.10 -4.82 -18.75
N ASN A 385 -1.89 -5.40 -17.56
CA ASN A 385 -2.58 -4.97 -16.35
C ASN A 385 -1.94 -3.67 -15.84
N ILE A 386 -2.38 -2.52 -16.36
CA ILE A 386 -1.75 -1.22 -16.09
C ILE A 386 -1.83 -0.80 -14.63
N ALA A 387 -2.92 -1.14 -13.95
CA ALA A 387 -3.09 -0.83 -12.55
C ALA A 387 -2.31 -1.79 -11.64
N GLY A 388 -1.67 -2.83 -12.17
CA GLY A 388 -1.07 -3.94 -11.45
C GLY A 388 0.42 -3.78 -11.13
#